data_AF-A0A6G0PYK3-F1
#
_entry.id   AF-A0A6G0PYK3-F1
#
_cell.length_a   1.000
_cell.length_b   1.000
_cell.length_c   1.000
_cell.angle_alpha   90.00
_cell.angle_beta   90.00
_cell.angle_gamma   90.00
#
_symmetry.space_group_name_H-M   'P 1'
#
loop_
_entity.id
_entity.type
_entity.pdbx_description
1 polymer ?
#
loop_
_entity_poly.entity_id
_entity_poly.type
_entity_poly.pdbx_seq_one_letter_code
_entity_poly.pdbx_strand_id
1 'polypeptide(L)'
;MADADQAQYNAVNAVFGNNPRFTSLTGFFHVMQKVYTAIKAFPSDTKAIIVRDLYDMHFARSHTEFVAMRGDFLKRLRDVRELRSFAQYINGQWLTGRYSTWQLYWTPTGFASTNNPVETFNAVLKRDYTLRRRLKMGALLQELSNCCKDKSASERFFSLEVVPAQTLIRRVSEMIREKLLYE
;
A
#
# COMPACT_ATOMS: atom_id res chain seq x y z
N MET A 1 -1.56 -10.77 -0.85
CA MET A 1 -1.75 -9.34 -0.53
C MET A 1 -3.03 -8.87 -1.17
N ALA A 2 -3.84 -8.08 -0.45
CA ALA A 2 -5.12 -7.59 -0.94
C ALA A 2 -5.45 -6.19 -0.40
N ASP A 3 -6.56 -5.65 -0.88
CA ASP A 3 -7.22 -4.48 -0.32
C ASP A 3 -7.66 -4.77 1.13
N ALA A 4 -7.90 -3.71 1.89
CA ALA A 4 -8.55 -3.81 3.20
C ALA A 4 -10.07 -4.04 3.06
N ASP A 5 -10.45 -5.11 2.35
CA ASP A 5 -11.84 -5.50 2.08
C ASP A 5 -12.26 -6.73 2.89
N GLN A 6 -13.42 -6.63 3.53
CA GLN A 6 -13.90 -7.64 4.47
C GLN A 6 -14.33 -8.93 3.76
N ALA A 7 -14.92 -8.83 2.56
CA ALA A 7 -15.38 -9.98 1.82
C ALA A 7 -14.18 -10.79 1.29
N GLN A 8 -13.20 -10.11 0.71
CA GLN A 8 -11.95 -10.72 0.26
C GLN A 8 -11.21 -11.38 1.43
N TYR A 9 -11.03 -10.66 2.55
CA TYR A 9 -10.37 -11.21 3.73
C TYR A 9 -11.07 -12.48 4.22
N ASN A 10 -12.40 -12.44 4.37
CA ASN A 10 -13.16 -13.60 4.85
C ASN A 10 -13.07 -14.78 3.88
N ALA A 11 -13.20 -14.56 2.58
CA ALA A 11 -13.14 -15.63 1.59
C ALA A 11 -11.77 -16.33 1.59
N VAL A 12 -10.68 -15.56 1.62
CA VAL A 12 -9.34 -16.13 1.63
C VAL A 12 -9.06 -16.86 2.95
N ASN A 13 -9.43 -16.28 4.10
CA ASN A 13 -9.25 -16.94 5.39
C ASN A 13 -10.14 -18.17 5.58
N ALA A 14 -11.33 -18.23 4.98
CA ALA A 14 -12.19 -19.41 5.05
C ALA A 14 -11.54 -20.63 4.37
N VAL A 15 -10.72 -20.42 3.34
CA VAL A 15 -10.04 -21.49 2.60
C VAL A 15 -8.65 -21.78 3.18
N PHE A 16 -7.88 -20.73 3.49
CA PHE A 16 -6.46 -20.87 3.84
C PHE A 16 -6.14 -20.60 5.31
N GLY A 17 -7.09 -20.14 6.12
CA GLY A 17 -6.84 -19.68 7.49
C GLY A 17 -6.36 -20.77 8.46
N ASN A 18 -6.64 -22.05 8.16
CA ASN A 18 -6.12 -23.19 8.94
C ASN A 18 -4.66 -23.54 8.59
N ASN A 19 -4.07 -22.91 7.58
CA ASN A 19 -2.66 -23.13 7.23
C ASN A 19 -1.77 -22.19 8.06
N PRO A 20 -0.88 -22.72 8.93
CA PRO A 20 -0.01 -21.90 9.77
C PRO A 20 1.05 -21.12 8.99
N ARG A 21 1.27 -21.44 7.71
CA ARG A 21 2.17 -20.71 6.80
C ARG A 21 1.46 -19.63 6.00
N PHE A 22 0.13 -19.52 6.11
CA PHE A 22 -0.64 -18.51 5.41
C PHE A 22 -0.72 -17.23 6.23
N THR A 23 -0.30 -16.12 5.62
CA THR A 23 -0.50 -14.78 6.17
C THR A 23 -1.16 -13.91 5.11
N SER A 24 -2.37 -13.44 5.40
CA SER A 24 -2.99 -12.40 4.58
C SER A 24 -2.25 -11.08 4.82
N LEU A 25 -1.75 -10.46 3.74
CA LEU A 25 -1.08 -9.15 3.79
C LEU A 25 -2.01 -8.06 3.27
N THR A 26 -2.02 -6.91 3.95
CA THR A 26 -2.75 -5.72 3.51
C THR A 26 -1.83 -4.78 2.75
N GLY A 27 -2.26 -4.33 1.57
CA GLY A 27 -1.53 -3.31 0.80
C GLY A 27 -1.46 -1.98 1.57
N PHE A 28 -0.24 -1.49 1.84
CA PHE A 28 -0.04 -0.28 2.65
C PHE A 28 -0.61 0.97 1.98
N PHE A 29 -0.69 1.00 0.65
CA PHE A 29 -1.39 2.04 -0.10
C PHE A 29 -2.84 2.23 0.38
N HIS A 30 -3.60 1.14 0.56
CA HIS A 30 -4.99 1.20 1.00
C HIS A 30 -5.11 1.64 2.45
N VAL A 31 -4.16 1.23 3.31
CA VAL A 31 -4.04 1.72 4.68
C VAL A 31 -3.91 3.24 4.66
N MET A 32 -2.93 3.77 3.92
CA MET A 32 -2.69 5.21 3.81
C MET A 32 -3.87 5.95 3.19
N GLN A 33 -4.54 5.41 2.16
CA GLN A 33 -5.73 6.02 1.57
C GLN A 33 -6.85 6.22 2.62
N LYS A 34 -7.09 5.23 3.48
CA LYS A 34 -8.08 5.33 4.55
C LYS A 34 -7.62 6.25 5.67
N VAL A 35 -6.34 6.21 6.04
CA VAL A 35 -5.76 7.13 7.02
C VAL A 35 -5.89 8.57 6.56
N TYR A 36 -5.52 8.92 5.32
CA TYR A 36 -5.66 10.27 4.78
C TYR A 36 -7.10 10.78 4.84
N THR A 37 -8.07 9.89 4.65
CA THR A 37 -9.49 10.21 4.81
C THR A 37 -9.82 10.52 6.28
N ALA A 38 -9.35 9.68 7.21
CA ALA A 38 -9.59 9.82 8.65
C ALA A 38 -8.95 11.08 9.25
N ILE A 39 -7.77 11.48 8.77
CA ILE A 39 -7.05 12.65 9.27
C ILE A 39 -7.35 13.93 8.48
N LYS A 40 -8.29 13.90 7.53
CA LYS A 40 -8.55 15.02 6.59
C LYS A 40 -8.79 16.36 7.31
N ALA A 41 -9.47 16.33 8.44
CA ALA A 41 -9.84 17.52 9.21
C ALA A 41 -8.75 17.98 10.20
N PHE A 42 -7.65 17.24 10.38
CA PHE A 42 -6.60 17.62 11.31
C PHE A 42 -5.76 18.80 10.79
N PRO A 43 -5.01 19.50 11.68
CA PRO A 43 -4.00 20.45 11.25
C PRO A 43 -2.90 19.79 10.40
N SER A 44 -2.28 20.54 9.49
CA SER A 44 -1.26 20.03 8.57
C SER A 44 -0.06 19.39 9.31
N ASP A 45 0.41 20.01 10.38
CA ASP A 45 1.54 19.49 11.17
C ASP A 45 1.20 18.15 11.82
N THR A 46 -0.02 18.03 12.35
CA THR A 46 -0.52 16.77 12.91
C THR A 46 -0.60 15.69 11.85
N LYS A 47 -1.09 16.01 10.64
CA LYS A 47 -1.10 15.05 9.53
C LYS A 47 0.31 14.60 9.17
N ALA A 48 1.25 15.54 9.05
CA ALA A 48 2.64 15.24 8.69
C ALA A 48 3.29 14.29 9.71
N ILE A 49 3.08 14.52 11.01
CA ILE A 49 3.59 13.65 12.07
C ILE A 49 2.96 12.25 11.99
N ILE A 50 1.63 12.16 11.86
CA ILE A 50 0.94 10.86 11.76
C ILE A 50 1.44 10.07 10.54
N VAL A 51 1.55 10.75 9.39
CA VAL A 51 1.99 10.13 8.15
C VAL A 51 3.44 9.64 8.29
N ARG A 52 4.35 10.47 8.80
CA ARG A 52 5.75 10.09 9.05
C ARG A 52 5.83 8.85 9.94
N ASP A 53 5.17 8.88 11.10
CA ASP A 53 5.24 7.77 12.07
C ASP A 53 4.68 6.46 11.49
N LEU A 54 3.66 6.53 10.62
CA LEU A 54 3.13 5.35 9.90
C LEU A 54 4.10 4.81 8.87
N TYR A 55 4.80 5.68 8.13
CA TYR A 55 5.85 5.25 7.22
C TYR A 55 7.04 4.65 7.96
N ASP A 56 7.47 5.25 9.08
CA ASP A 56 8.55 4.71 9.92
C ASP A 56 8.19 3.29 10.40
N MET A 57 6.97 3.09 10.89
CA MET A 57 6.44 1.75 11.24
C MET A 57 6.38 0.80 10.04
N HIS A 58 5.98 1.28 8.86
CA HIS A 58 5.94 0.45 7.65
C HIS A 58 7.32 -0.05 7.23
N PHE A 59 8.36 0.78 7.44
CA PHE A 59 9.76 0.49 7.12
C PHE A 59 10.57 -0.07 8.31
N ALA A 60 9.92 -0.46 9.41
CA ALA A 60 10.58 -1.07 10.55
C ALA A 60 11.41 -2.29 10.12
N ARG A 61 12.64 -2.39 10.62
CA ARG A 61 13.59 -3.46 10.27
C ARG A 61 13.48 -4.68 11.19
N SER A 62 12.76 -4.55 12.30
CA SER A 62 12.54 -5.64 13.24
C SER A 62 11.20 -5.53 13.97
N HIS A 63 10.74 -6.64 14.53
CA HIS A 63 9.54 -6.66 15.36
C HIS A 63 9.65 -5.77 16.59
N THR A 64 10.81 -5.78 17.25
CA THR A 64 11.08 -4.96 18.44
C THR A 64 10.99 -3.47 18.10
N GLU A 65 11.58 -3.06 16.98
CA GLU A 65 11.52 -1.67 16.50
C GLU A 65 10.08 -1.25 16.17
N PHE A 66 9.34 -2.10 15.45
CA PHE A 66 7.92 -1.86 15.16
C PHE A 66 7.08 -1.68 16.43
N VAL A 67 7.24 -2.58 17.40
CA VAL A 67 6.48 -2.56 18.66
C VAL A 67 6.80 -1.30 19.47
N ALA A 68 8.07 -0.89 19.54
CA ALA A 68 8.49 0.33 20.21
C ALA A 68 7.87 1.58 19.55
N MET A 69 8.04 1.74 18.22
CA MET A 69 7.47 2.85 17.46
C MET A 69 5.95 2.93 17.60
N ARG A 70 5.26 1.79 17.53
CA ARG A 70 3.81 1.70 17.76
C ARG A 70 3.41 2.16 19.15
N GLY A 71 4.15 1.75 20.17
CA GLY A 71 3.90 2.13 21.56
C GLY A 71 3.98 3.64 21.76
N ASP A 72 5.07 4.25 21.27
CA ASP A 72 5.32 5.69 21.37
C ASP A 72 4.29 6.49 20.57
N PHE A 73 3.98 6.06 19.35
CA PHE A 73 2.95 6.67 18.51
C PHE A 73 1.58 6.68 19.20
N LEU A 74 1.12 5.53 19.71
CA LEU A 74 -0.17 5.43 20.38
C LEU A 74 -0.20 6.17 21.72
N LYS A 75 0.93 6.29 22.41
CA LYS A 75 1.03 7.13 23.62
C LYS A 75 0.79 8.60 23.26
N ARG A 76 1.55 9.14 22.31
CA ARG A 76 1.41 10.54 21.84
C ARG A 76 -0.02 10.88 21.40
N LEU A 77 -0.66 9.99 20.64
CA LEU A 77 -2.04 10.23 20.19
C LEU A 77 -3.07 10.20 21.34
N ARG A 78 -2.84 9.42 22.40
CA ARG A 78 -3.77 9.33 23.54
C ARG A 78 -3.64 10.50 24.50
N ASP A 79 -2.43 11.08 24.58
CA ASP A 79 -2.14 12.26 25.40
C ASP A 79 -2.87 13.52 24.88
N VAL A 80 -3.16 13.58 23.58
CA VAL A 80 -3.94 14.66 22.95
C VAL A 80 -5.43 14.30 22.89
N ARG A 81 -6.28 15.07 23.58
CA ARG A 81 -7.73 14.78 23.71
C ARG A 81 -8.42 14.63 22.36
N GLU A 82 -8.09 15.51 21.41
CA GLU A 82 -8.66 15.60 20.07
C GLU A 82 -8.30 14.39 19.19
N LEU A 83 -7.20 13.70 19.53
CA LEU A 83 -6.69 12.56 18.76
C LEU A 83 -7.09 11.21 19.34
N ARG A 84 -7.76 11.14 20.49
CA ARG A 84 -8.11 9.87 21.16
C ARG A 84 -9.00 8.96 20.31
N SER A 85 -9.99 9.53 19.62
CA SER A 85 -10.87 8.76 18.72
C SER A 85 -10.08 8.19 17.54
N PHE A 86 -9.16 8.98 16.98
CA PHE A 86 -8.25 8.51 15.94
C PHE A 86 -7.28 7.44 16.48
N ALA A 87 -6.77 7.59 17.71
CA ALA A 87 -5.91 6.60 18.36
C ALA A 87 -6.62 5.24 18.50
N GLN A 88 -7.91 5.24 18.89
CA GLN A 88 -8.73 4.04 18.96
C GLN A 88 -8.93 3.42 17.58
N TYR A 89 -9.26 4.26 16.58
CA TYR A 89 -9.43 3.84 15.20
C TYR A 89 -8.16 3.21 14.61
N ILE A 90 -7.02 3.91 14.68
CA ILE A 90 -5.76 3.46 14.09
C ILE A 90 -5.26 2.19 14.77
N ASN A 91 -5.40 2.12 16.10
CA ASN A 91 -5.03 0.93 16.86
C ASN A 91 -5.86 -0.28 16.44
N GLY A 92 -7.19 -0.17 16.57
CA GLY A 92 -8.10 -1.30 16.39
C GLY A 92 -8.24 -1.79 14.96
N GLN A 93 -8.09 -0.92 13.95
CA GLN A 93 -8.20 -1.33 12.55
C GLN A 93 -6.85 -1.73 11.95
N TRP A 94 -5.82 -0.91 12.19
CA TRP A 94 -4.61 -0.95 11.38
C TRP A 94 -3.37 -1.42 12.15
N LEU A 95 -3.31 -1.34 13.48
CA LEU A 95 -2.10 -1.72 14.24
C LEU A 95 -2.23 -3.06 14.98
N THR A 96 -3.44 -3.44 15.35
CA THR A 96 -3.74 -4.72 16.02
C THR A 96 -4.92 -5.46 15.39
N GLY A 97 -5.64 -4.79 14.49
CA GLY A 97 -6.81 -5.34 13.82
C GLY A 97 -6.49 -6.34 12.71
N ARG A 98 -7.56 -6.74 12.01
CA ARG A 98 -7.51 -7.69 10.88
C ARG A 98 -6.58 -7.27 9.74
N TYR A 99 -6.34 -5.97 9.58
CA TYR A 99 -5.54 -5.40 8.49
C TYR A 99 -4.14 -4.92 8.95
N SER A 100 -3.65 -5.43 10.08
CA SER A 100 -2.37 -5.02 10.70
C SER A 100 -1.11 -5.58 10.04
N THR A 101 -1.26 -6.54 9.15
CA THR A 101 -0.17 -7.19 8.42
C THR A 101 0.26 -6.36 7.21
N TRP A 102 0.86 -5.20 7.46
CA TRP A 102 1.26 -4.26 6.41
C TRP A 102 2.40 -4.80 5.57
N GLN A 103 2.26 -4.55 4.28
CA GLN A 103 3.08 -5.11 3.23
C GLN A 103 4.60 -5.14 3.51
N LEU A 104 5.28 -4.05 3.84
CA LEU A 104 6.75 -4.07 3.79
C LEU A 104 7.37 -4.76 5.01
N TYR A 105 6.95 -4.39 6.21
CA TYR A 105 7.39 -5.05 7.45
C TYR A 105 7.06 -6.56 7.49
N TRP A 106 5.94 -6.99 6.92
CA TRP A 106 5.48 -8.41 6.99
C TRP A 106 5.81 -9.26 5.75
N THR A 107 6.33 -8.68 4.67
CA THR A 107 6.68 -9.45 3.47
C THR A 107 8.02 -10.15 3.67
N PRO A 108 8.10 -11.49 3.54
CA PRO A 108 9.37 -12.20 3.58
C PRO A 108 10.34 -11.72 2.49
N THR A 109 11.64 -11.79 2.76
CA THR A 109 12.68 -11.43 1.79
C THR A 109 12.49 -12.21 0.48
N GLY A 110 12.62 -11.53 -0.66
CA GLY A 110 12.47 -12.13 -2.00
C GLY A 110 11.04 -12.08 -2.57
N PHE A 111 10.05 -11.60 -1.82
CA PHE A 111 8.68 -11.42 -2.31
C PHE A 111 8.37 -9.96 -2.66
N ALA A 112 7.38 -9.76 -3.52
CA ALA A 112 6.96 -8.43 -3.95
C ALA A 112 6.37 -7.61 -2.77
N SER A 113 7.09 -6.56 -2.39
CA SER A 113 6.75 -5.63 -1.31
C SER A 113 5.97 -4.39 -1.79
N THR A 114 5.44 -4.39 -3.01
CA THR A 114 4.45 -3.38 -3.45
C THR A 114 3.28 -3.97 -4.26
N ASN A 115 2.05 -3.46 -4.06
CA ASN A 115 0.91 -3.68 -4.98
C ASN A 115 0.94 -2.75 -6.20
N ASN A 116 1.98 -1.92 -6.34
CA ASN A 116 2.14 -0.96 -7.44
C ASN A 116 1.90 -1.56 -8.84
N PRO A 117 2.26 -2.81 -9.16
CA PRO A 117 1.92 -3.40 -10.46
C PRO A 117 0.41 -3.48 -10.70
N VAL A 118 -0.36 -3.88 -9.69
CA VAL A 118 -1.83 -3.99 -9.76
C VAL A 118 -2.44 -2.60 -9.90
N GLU A 119 -2.00 -1.63 -9.09
CA GLU A 119 -2.53 -0.26 -9.15
C GLU A 119 -2.17 0.46 -10.45
N THR A 120 -0.95 0.26 -10.94
CA THR A 120 -0.50 0.79 -12.24
C THR A 120 -1.36 0.20 -13.35
N PHE A 121 -1.63 -1.11 -13.30
CA PHE A 121 -2.49 -1.77 -14.28
C PHE A 121 -3.93 -1.25 -14.21
N ASN A 122 -4.48 -1.10 -13.00
CA ASN A 122 -5.81 -0.51 -12.78
C ASN A 122 -5.90 0.92 -13.35
N ALA A 123 -4.83 1.72 -13.22
CA ALA A 123 -4.78 3.06 -13.78
C ALA A 123 -4.81 3.05 -15.31
N VAL A 124 -4.05 2.15 -15.96
CA VAL A 124 -4.08 1.92 -17.41
C VAL A 124 -5.47 1.50 -17.86
N LEU A 125 -6.08 0.53 -17.18
CA LEU A 125 -7.41 0.03 -17.49
C LEU A 125 -8.46 1.15 -17.43
N LYS A 126 -8.41 1.97 -16.37
CA LYS A 126 -9.28 3.12 -16.19
C LYS A 126 -9.05 4.21 -17.23
N ARG A 127 -7.81 4.44 -17.64
CA ARG A 127 -7.45 5.51 -18.58
C ARG A 127 -7.77 5.15 -20.02
N ASP A 128 -7.40 3.94 -20.45
CA ASP A 128 -7.34 3.59 -21.87
C ASP A 128 -8.58 2.83 -22.33
N TYR A 129 -9.23 2.06 -21.46
CA TYR A 129 -10.31 1.16 -21.84
C TYR A 129 -11.67 1.64 -21.32
N THR A 130 -11.76 1.96 -20.02
CA THR A 130 -13.04 2.43 -19.46
C THR A 130 -13.24 3.94 -19.56
N LEU A 131 -12.19 4.69 -19.91
CA LEU A 131 -12.18 6.15 -19.96
C LEU A 131 -12.71 6.80 -18.67
N ARG A 132 -12.46 6.15 -17.52
CA ARG A 132 -12.97 6.51 -16.19
C ARG A 132 -14.49 6.57 -16.08
N ARG A 133 -15.21 5.86 -16.96
CA ARG A 133 -16.67 5.75 -16.95
C ARG A 133 -17.10 4.38 -16.43
N ARG A 134 -18.30 4.35 -15.84
CA ARG A 134 -18.96 3.09 -15.45
C ARG A 134 -19.61 2.49 -16.69
N LEU A 135 -19.21 1.26 -17.03
CA LEU A 135 -19.75 0.52 -18.19
C LEU A 135 -20.78 -0.52 -17.74
N LYS A 136 -21.71 -0.86 -18.64
CA LYS A 136 -22.57 -2.05 -18.48
C LYS A 136 -21.73 -3.32 -18.68
N MET A 137 -22.17 -4.44 -18.10
CA MET A 137 -21.39 -5.69 -18.10
C MET A 137 -20.92 -6.14 -19.49
N GLY A 138 -21.78 -6.11 -20.52
CA GLY A 138 -21.37 -6.49 -21.88
C GLY A 138 -20.27 -5.60 -22.44
N ALA A 139 -20.39 -4.28 -22.29
CA ALA A 139 -19.37 -3.32 -22.73
C ALA A 139 -18.07 -3.48 -21.92
N LEU A 140 -18.17 -3.71 -20.60
CA LEU A 140 -17.00 -3.96 -19.76
C LEU A 140 -16.25 -5.21 -20.22
N LEU A 141 -16.94 -6.33 -20.46
CA LEU A 141 -16.31 -7.56 -20.93
C LEU A 141 -15.63 -7.36 -22.29
N GLN A 142 -16.23 -6.57 -23.19
CA GLN A 142 -15.61 -6.23 -24.46
C GLN A 142 -14.32 -5.44 -24.28
N GLU A 143 -14.33 -4.40 -23.44
CA GLU A 143 -13.14 -3.59 -23.15
C GLU A 143 -12.04 -4.42 -22.46
N LEU A 144 -12.39 -5.32 -21.56
CA LEU A 144 -11.45 -6.25 -20.95
C LEU A 144 -10.84 -7.20 -22.01
N SER A 145 -11.65 -7.70 -22.96
CA SER A 145 -11.16 -8.52 -24.07
C SER A 145 -10.20 -7.75 -24.97
N ASN A 146 -10.52 -6.50 -25.30
CA ASN A 146 -9.64 -5.62 -26.08
C ASN A 146 -8.31 -5.40 -25.35
N CYS A 147 -8.36 -5.12 -24.04
CA CYS A 147 -7.16 -5.00 -23.21
C CYS A 147 -6.29 -6.26 -23.26
N CYS A 148 -6.89 -7.45 -23.10
CA CYS A 148 -6.15 -8.70 -23.21
C CYS A 148 -5.47 -8.86 -24.58
N LYS A 149 -6.19 -8.56 -25.68
CA LYS A 149 -5.63 -8.63 -27.04
C LYS A 149 -4.45 -7.67 -27.22
N ASP A 150 -4.60 -6.41 -26.85
CA ASP A 150 -3.54 -5.41 -26.96
C ASP A 150 -2.31 -5.78 -26.13
N LYS A 151 -2.51 -6.25 -24.90
CA LYS A 151 -1.41 -6.68 -24.03
C LYS A 151 -0.73 -7.94 -24.54
N SER A 152 -1.48 -8.88 -25.12
CA SER A 152 -0.92 -10.10 -25.70
C SER A 152 -0.11 -9.85 -26.98
N ALA A 153 -0.43 -8.78 -27.71
CA ALA A 153 0.32 -8.35 -28.89
C ALA A 153 1.61 -7.57 -28.55
N SER A 154 1.84 -7.25 -27.27
CA SER A 154 3.00 -6.48 -26.85
C SER A 154 4.24 -7.36 -26.75
N GLU A 155 5.27 -7.07 -27.55
CA GLU A 155 6.61 -7.71 -27.48
C GLU A 155 7.46 -7.21 -26.30
N ARG A 156 6.85 -6.99 -25.13
CA ARG A 156 7.63 -6.60 -23.95
C ARG A 156 8.41 -7.82 -23.47
N PHE A 157 9.72 -7.82 -23.73
CA PHE A 157 10.63 -8.83 -23.20
C PHE A 157 10.61 -8.81 -21.68
N PHE A 158 10.46 -10.00 -21.09
CA PHE A 158 10.63 -10.18 -19.66
C PHE A 158 12.13 -10.11 -19.34
N SER A 159 12.56 -9.07 -18.66
CA SER A 159 13.93 -8.95 -18.17
C SER A 159 14.07 -9.72 -16.87
N LEU A 160 15.02 -10.66 -16.83
CA LEU A 160 15.43 -11.32 -15.59
C LEU A 160 16.34 -10.43 -14.73
N GLU A 161 16.99 -9.44 -15.36
CA GLU A 161 17.85 -8.50 -14.66
C GLU A 161 17.07 -7.26 -14.21
N VAL A 162 17.44 -6.74 -13.05
CA VAL A 162 16.89 -5.51 -12.49
C VAL A 162 17.41 -4.32 -13.29
N VAL A 163 16.55 -3.76 -14.14
CA VAL A 163 16.87 -2.54 -14.90
C VAL A 163 16.15 -1.34 -14.28
N PRO A 164 16.88 -0.40 -13.65
CA PRO A 164 16.26 0.81 -13.11
C PRO A 164 15.68 1.66 -14.23
N ALA A 165 14.48 2.20 -14.01
CA ALA A 165 13.87 3.12 -14.98
C ALA A 165 14.73 4.39 -15.13
N GLN A 166 14.89 4.89 -16.36
CA GLN A 166 15.68 6.10 -16.64
C GLN A 166 15.24 7.32 -15.82
N THR A 167 13.94 7.44 -15.55
CA THR A 167 13.40 8.50 -14.69
C THR A 167 13.85 8.38 -13.24
N LEU A 168 14.03 7.16 -12.73
CA LEU A 168 14.56 6.92 -11.39
C LEU A 168 16.04 7.29 -11.32
N ILE A 169 16.83 6.84 -12.31
CA ILE A 169 18.26 7.18 -12.42
C ILE A 169 18.43 8.70 -12.39
N ARG A 170 17.69 9.42 -13.25
CA ARG A 170 17.73 10.87 -13.31
C ARG A 170 17.40 11.54 -11.96
N ARG A 171 16.35 11.08 -11.27
CA ARG A 171 15.96 11.63 -9.96
C ARG A 171 17.05 11.42 -8.90
N VAL A 172 17.67 10.24 -8.87
CA VAL A 172 18.78 9.97 -7.95
C VAL A 172 19.96 10.89 -8.25
N SER A 173 20.33 11.06 -9.52
CA SER A 173 21.37 12.00 -9.91
C SER A 173 21.06 13.45 -9.52
N GLU A 174 19.81 13.89 -9.67
CA GLU A 174 19.36 15.22 -9.22
C GLU A 174 19.47 15.36 -7.68
N MET A 175 19.09 14.34 -6.90
CA MET A 175 19.22 14.33 -5.44
C MET A 175 20.67 14.34 -4.97
N ILE A 176 21.57 13.62 -5.64
CA ILE A 176 23.02 13.66 -5.36
C ILE A 176 23.56 15.07 -5.64
N ARG A 177 23.19 15.66 -6.78
CA ARG A 177 23.57 17.04 -7.15
C ARG A 177 23.11 18.06 -6.10
N GLU A 178 21.92 17.85 -5.54
CA GLU A 178 21.35 18.69 -4.48
C GLU A 178 21.85 18.34 -3.07
N LYS A 179 22.79 17.39 -2.94
CA LYS A 179 23.36 16.91 -1.67
C LYS A 179 22.31 16.37 -0.69
N LEU A 180 21.22 15.82 -1.22
CA LEU A 180 20.16 15.16 -0.46
C LEU A 180 20.44 13.66 -0.26
N LEU A 181 21.35 13.10 -1.06
CA LEU A 181 21.88 11.75 -0.93
C LEU A 181 23.40 11.83 -0.96
N TYR A 182 24.04 11.00 -0.13
CA TYR A 182 25.50 10.83 -0.13
C TYR A 182 25.84 9.60 -0.97
N GLU A 183 26.93 9.66 -1.74
CA GLU A 183 27.53 8.49 -2.39
C GLU A 183 28.15 7.53 -1.37
#